data_AF-A0A380FGF9-F1
#
_entry.id   AF-A0A380FGF9-F1
#
_cell.length_a   1.000
_cell.length_b   1.000
_cell.length_c   1.000
_cell.angle_alpha   90.00
_cell.angle_beta   90.00
_cell.angle_gamma   90.00
#
_symmetry.space_group_name_H-M   'P 1'
#
loop_
_entity.id
_entity.type
_entity.pdbx_description
1 polymer ?
#
loop_
_entity_poly.entity_id
_entity_poly.type
_entity_poly.pdbx_seq_one_letter_code
_entity_poly.pdbx_strand_id
1 'polypeptide(L)'
;MAYSKNQFYLRRLHSLLGVIPIGGFLLVHLLVNHQATKGVEAFNKAAGFMESLPFLIVLEFVVIYIPIFYHAVLWCYILLLQRRKM
;
A
#
# COMPACT_ATOMS: atom_id res chain seq x y z
N MET A 1 -4.44 16.57 25.84
CA MET A 1 -5.44 15.50 25.62
C MET A 1 -4.71 14.17 25.52
N ALA A 2 -4.82 13.29 26.52
CA ALA A 2 -4.29 11.94 26.41
C ALA A 2 -5.15 11.16 25.41
N TYR A 3 -4.54 10.58 24.39
CA TYR A 3 -5.27 9.76 23.42
C TYR A 3 -5.74 8.45 24.07
N SER A 4 -6.97 8.02 23.74
CA SER A 4 -7.44 6.70 24.17
C SER A 4 -6.55 5.60 23.55
N LYS A 5 -6.39 4.47 24.24
CA LYS A 5 -5.58 3.33 23.76
C LYS A 5 -5.94 2.93 22.32
N ASN A 6 -7.23 2.94 21.98
CA ASN A 6 -7.72 2.61 20.63
C ASN A 6 -7.19 3.58 19.57
N GLN A 7 -7.15 4.88 19.87
CA GLN A 7 -6.63 5.89 18.96
C GLN A 7 -5.12 5.72 18.69
N PHE A 8 -4.36 5.28 19.71
CA PHE A 8 -2.94 4.94 19.54
C PHE A 8 -2.76 3.73 18.62
N TYR A 9 -3.52 2.64 18.82
CA TYR A 9 -3.45 1.45 17.98
C TYR A 9 -3.84 1.73 16.53
N LEU A 10 -4.89 2.52 16.27
CA LEU A 10 -5.32 2.86 14.91
C LEU A 10 -4.24 3.63 14.15
N ARG A 11 -3.61 4.63 14.78
CA ARG A 11 -2.47 5.37 14.18
C ARG A 11 -1.27 4.48 13.91
N ARG A 12 -0.94 3.58 14.85
CA ARG A 12 0.16 2.64 14.64
C ARG A 12 -0.13 1.68 13.50
N LEU A 13 -1.36 1.17 13.41
CA LEU A 13 -1.80 0.33 12.31
C LEU A 13 -1.72 1.06 10.96
N HIS A 14 -2.06 2.35 10.92
CA HIS A 14 -1.93 3.17 9.71
C HIS A 14 -0.51 3.33 9.23
N SER A 15 0.42 3.67 10.13
CA SER A 15 1.82 3.75 9.77
C SER A 15 2.36 2.39 9.33
N LEU A 16 1.98 1.29 10.01
CA LEU A 16 2.42 -0.07 9.65
C LEU A 16 1.88 -0.51 8.28
N LEU A 17 0.60 -0.29 8.00
CA LEU A 17 -0.01 -0.58 6.71
C LEU A 17 0.48 0.38 5.61
N GLY A 18 1.00 1.56 5.96
CA GLY A 18 1.68 2.42 5.00
C GLY A 18 3.09 1.91 4.67
N VAL A 19 3.88 1.57 5.68
CA VAL A 19 5.30 1.27 5.47
C VAL A 19 5.50 -0.16 4.96
N ILE A 20 4.82 -1.15 5.53
CA ILE A 20 5.10 -2.56 5.24
C ILE A 20 4.51 -2.99 3.89
N PRO A 21 3.18 -3.02 3.70
CA PRO A 21 2.61 -3.55 2.47
C PRO A 21 2.78 -2.58 1.29
N ILE A 22 2.50 -1.27 1.46
CA ILE A 22 2.66 -0.29 0.37
C ILE A 22 4.15 -0.08 0.04
N GLY A 23 5.02 0.04 1.03
CA GLY A 23 6.46 0.13 0.79
C GLY A 23 7.03 -1.10 0.08
N GLY A 24 6.63 -2.31 0.50
CA GLY A 24 7.00 -3.56 -0.17
C GLY A 24 6.51 -3.62 -1.61
N PHE A 25 5.24 -3.26 -1.85
CA PHE A 25 4.68 -3.14 -3.19
C PHE A 25 5.48 -2.17 -4.06
N LEU A 26 5.78 -0.97 -3.56
CA LEU A 26 6.53 0.04 -4.32
C LEU A 26 7.94 -0.44 -4.67
N LEU A 27 8.63 -1.12 -3.77
CA LEU A 27 9.95 -1.70 -4.06
C LEU A 27 9.87 -2.69 -5.22
N VAL A 28 8.94 -3.66 -5.15
CA VAL A 28 8.75 -4.64 -6.22
C VAL A 28 8.34 -3.95 -7.52
N HIS A 29 7.39 -3.02 -7.46
CA HIS A 29 6.88 -2.31 -8.61
C HIS A 29 7.98 -1.51 -9.33
N LEU A 30 8.81 -0.79 -8.59
CA LEU A 30 9.93 -0.03 -9.16
C LEU A 30 11.03 -0.94 -9.71
N LEU A 31 11.30 -2.09 -9.08
CA LEU A 31 12.28 -3.07 -9.58
C LEU A 31 11.83 -3.74 -10.89
N VAL A 32 10.55 -4.06 -11.02
CA VAL A 32 9.95 -4.58 -12.26
C VAL A 32 9.96 -3.52 -13.35
N ASN A 33 9.51 -2.29 -13.04
CA ASN A 33 9.57 -1.17 -13.99
C ASN A 33 10.99 -0.83 -14.42
N HIS A 34 11.96 -0.92 -13.52
CA HIS A 34 13.36 -0.71 -13.87
C HIS A 34 13.84 -1.67 -14.96
N GLN A 35 13.26 -2.88 -15.11
CA GLN A 35 13.60 -3.77 -16.22
C GLN A 35 13.27 -3.17 -17.59
N ALA A 36 12.37 -2.18 -17.70
CA ALA A 36 12.11 -1.46 -18.95
C ALA A 36 13.35 -0.72 -19.47
N THR A 37 14.28 -0.32 -18.60
CA THR A 37 15.58 0.24 -19.00
C THR A 37 16.47 -0.74 -19.75
N LYS A 38 16.19 -2.04 -19.64
CA LYS A 38 16.87 -3.13 -20.34
C LYS A 38 16.11 -3.60 -21.58
N GLY A 39 15.05 -2.90 -21.97
CA GLY A 39 14.21 -3.22 -23.14
C GLY A 39 12.88 -3.88 -22.79
N VAL A 40 12.00 -3.93 -23.80
CA VAL A 40 10.62 -4.40 -23.66
C VAL A 40 10.53 -5.88 -23.27
N GLU A 41 11.43 -6.71 -23.78
CA GLU A 41 11.44 -8.15 -23.47
C GLU A 41 11.76 -8.41 -21.98
N ALA A 42 12.75 -7.69 -21.43
CA ALA A 42 13.12 -7.79 -20.03
C ALA A 42 11.99 -7.35 -19.10
N PHE A 43 11.28 -6.27 -19.45
CA PHE A 43 10.10 -5.82 -18.72
C PHE A 43 8.97 -6.86 -18.78
N ASN A 44 8.61 -7.33 -19.97
CA ASN A 44 7.52 -8.30 -20.14
C ASN A 44 7.80 -9.61 -19.41
N LYS A 45 9.05 -10.08 -19.37
CA LYS A 45 9.44 -11.25 -18.59
C LYS A 45 9.24 -11.04 -17.09
N ALA A 46 9.64 -9.88 -16.57
CA ALA A 46 9.49 -9.55 -15.15
C ALA A 46 8.03 -9.31 -14.74
N ALA A 47 7.27 -8.59 -15.58
CA ALA A 47 5.84 -8.37 -15.39
C ALA A 47 5.06 -9.68 -15.47
N GLY A 48 5.35 -10.52 -16.47
CA GLY A 48 4.72 -11.83 -16.63
C GLY A 48 5.00 -12.78 -15.46
N PHE A 49 6.17 -12.69 -14.81
CA PHE A 49 6.42 -13.41 -13.56
C PHE A 49 5.48 -12.95 -12.44
N MET A 50 5.25 -11.63 -12.29
CA MET A 50 4.31 -11.12 -11.29
C MET A 50 2.87 -11.53 -11.59
N GLU A 51 2.46 -11.53 -12.86
CA GLU A 51 1.14 -12.00 -13.28
C GLU A 51 0.94 -13.51 -13.04
N SER A 52 2.02 -14.29 -13.04
CA SER A 52 1.96 -15.74 -12.80
C SER A 52 1.79 -16.14 -11.33
N LEU A 53 1.76 -15.17 -10.41
CA LEU A 53 1.61 -15.47 -8.98
C LEU A 53 0.25 -16.12 -8.68
N PRO A 54 0.22 -17.18 -7.84
CA PRO A 54 -1.02 -17.81 -7.45
C PRO A 54 -1.88 -16.84 -6.62
N PHE A 55 -3.19 -16.87 -6.86
CA PHE A 55 -4.15 -16.00 -6.18
C PHE A 55 -3.84 -14.50 -6.31
N LEU A 56 -3.32 -14.06 -7.47
CA LEU A 56 -2.92 -12.67 -7.74
C LEU A 56 -3.95 -11.65 -7.24
N ILE A 57 -5.23 -11.82 -7.56
CA ILE A 57 -6.30 -10.91 -7.14
C ILE A 57 -6.36 -10.82 -5.60
N VAL A 58 -6.28 -11.95 -4.89
CA VAL A 58 -6.30 -11.95 -3.42
C VAL A 58 -5.06 -11.22 -2.87
N LEU A 59 -3.90 -11.45 -3.47
CA LEU A 59 -2.66 -10.78 -3.09
C LEU A 59 -2.76 -9.27 -3.30
N GLU A 60 -3.29 -8.82 -4.43
CA GLU A 60 -3.53 -7.40 -4.73
C GLU A 60 -4.48 -6.76 -3.71
N PHE A 61 -5.58 -7.43 -3.35
CA PHE A 61 -6.48 -6.90 -2.33
C PHE A 61 -5.81 -6.76 -0.96
N VAL A 62 -5.08 -7.79 -0.52
CA VAL A 62 -4.48 -7.83 0.82
C VAL A 62 -3.26 -6.91 0.95
N VAL A 63 -2.42 -6.84 -0.08
CA VAL A 63 -1.14 -6.10 -0.05
C VAL A 63 -1.27 -4.69 -0.61
N ILE A 64 -2.20 -4.45 -1.54
CA ILE A 64 -2.29 -3.17 -2.26
C ILE A 64 -3.61 -2.46 -1.93
N TYR A 65 -4.75 -2.98 -2.39
CA TYR A 65 -6.01 -2.22 -2.38
C TYR A 65 -6.52 -1.89 -0.99
N ILE A 66 -6.56 -2.84 -0.06
CA ILE A 66 -7.04 -2.59 1.30
C ILE A 66 -6.05 -1.67 2.05
N PRO A 67 -4.73 -1.94 2.07
CA PRO A 67 -3.78 -1.05 2.74
C PRO A 67 -3.77 0.36 2.18
N ILE A 68 -3.80 0.55 0.86
CA ILE A 68 -3.79 1.90 0.26
C ILE A 68 -5.09 2.63 0.50
N PHE A 69 -6.24 1.95 0.45
CA PHE A 69 -7.54 2.55 0.76
C PHE A 69 -7.61 2.99 2.23
N TYR A 70 -7.17 2.13 3.15
CA TYR A 70 -7.03 2.48 4.55
C TYR A 70 -6.10 3.69 4.67
N HIS A 71 -4.88 3.62 4.14
CA HIS A 71 -3.86 4.65 4.28
C HIS A 71 -4.27 6.02 3.69
N ALA A 72 -4.84 6.06 2.49
CA ALA A 72 -5.16 7.33 1.83
C ALA A 72 -6.55 7.86 2.19
N VAL A 73 -7.61 7.06 1.98
CA VAL A 73 -9.00 7.55 2.00
C VAL A 73 -9.52 7.68 3.42
N LEU A 74 -9.40 6.63 4.21
CA LEU A 74 -9.96 6.61 5.57
C LEU A 74 -9.24 7.61 6.49
N TRP A 75 -7.93 7.76 6.34
CA TRP A 75 -7.17 8.73 7.14
C TRP A 75 -7.43 10.17 6.75
N CYS A 76 -7.52 10.47 5.45
CA CYS A 76 -7.95 11.80 5.01
C CYS A 76 -9.32 12.14 5.57
N TYR A 77 -10.27 11.21 5.55
CA TYR A 77 -11.60 11.40 6.15
C TYR A 77 -11.53 11.70 7.66
N ILE A 78 -10.78 10.91 8.44
CA ILE A 78 -10.62 11.12 9.89
C ILE A 78 -9.98 12.49 10.17
N LEU A 79 -8.93 12.85 9.43
CA LEU A 79 -8.27 14.15 9.59
C LEU A 79 -9.22 15.31 9.31
N LEU A 80 -10.00 15.23 8.24
CA LEU A 80 -11.00 16.25 7.90
C LEU A 80 -12.09 16.37 8.98
N LEU A 81 -12.58 15.26 9.51
CA LEU A 81 -13.54 15.27 10.62
C LEU A 81 -12.94 15.90 11.88
N GLN A 82 -11.68 15.61 12.19
CA GLN A 82 -11.02 16.13 13.37
C GLN A 82 -10.80 17.65 13.28
N ARG A 83 -10.57 18.19 12.07
CA ARG A 83 -10.52 19.65 11.85
C ARG A 83 -11.86 20.36 12.01
N ARG A 84 -12.99 19.69 11.74
CA ARG A 84 -14.34 20.29 11.91
C ARG A 84 -14.82 20.36 13.36
N LYS A 85 -14.17 19.62 14.27
CA LYS A 85 -14.51 19.58 15.70
C LYS A 85 -13.63 20.51 16.57
N MET A 86 -12.69 21.23 15.95
CA MET A 86 -11.95 22.33 16.57
C MET A 86 -12.52 23.66 16.10
#